data_AF-A0A7S1C5H8-F1
#
_entry.id   AF-A0A7S1C5H8-F1
#
_cell.length_a   1.000
_cell.length_b   1.000
_cell.length_c   1.000
_cell.angle_alpha   90.00
_cell.angle_beta   90.00
_cell.angle_gamma   90.00
#
_symmetry.space_group_name_H-M   'P 1'
#
loop_
_entity.id
_entity.type
_entity.pdbx_description
1 polymer ?
#
loop_
_entity_poly.entity_id
_entity_poly.type
_entity_poly.pdbx_seq_one_letter_code
_entity_poly.pdbx_strand_id
1 'polypeptide(L)'
;MRRVLSRAASATRRPALQPLACAGTLRTPDAAVPRFTAPVRHAGGGGGAKSGGKKPKRKGGGDAMDRLLSLCKRRGFVFPGSDIYGGLATSYDYGPHGAQLKKNVTDKWWRDFVERRRECTALDTSIIMAPAVWQASGHVDNFIDPLVECRECNRRVRADKLLEQHHAASGDDAGAAA
;
A
#
# COMPACT_ATOMS: atom_id res chain seq x y z
N MET A 1 24.46 73.38 -40.11
CA MET A 1 23.00 73.64 -40.20
C MET A 1 22.23 72.36 -39.91
N ARG A 2 21.16 72.45 -39.08
CA ARG A 2 20.12 71.43 -38.74
C ARG A 2 20.55 70.36 -37.69
N ARG A 3 20.28 70.58 -36.39
CA ARG A 3 19.06 70.24 -35.59
C ARG A 3 18.79 68.72 -35.55
N VAL A 4 19.24 68.01 -34.51
CA VAL A 4 18.52 67.70 -33.24
C VAL A 4 17.09 67.21 -33.48
N LEU A 5 16.86 65.90 -33.31
CA LEU A 5 15.58 65.35 -32.82
C LEU A 5 15.86 64.15 -31.90
N SER A 6 15.73 64.44 -30.62
CA SER A 6 15.57 63.49 -29.52
C SER A 6 14.24 62.76 -29.65
N ARG A 7 14.25 61.42 -29.58
CA ARG A 7 13.04 60.63 -29.28
C ARG A 7 13.09 60.21 -27.82
N ALA A 8 12.29 60.91 -27.01
CA ALA A 8 11.93 60.50 -25.68
C ALA A 8 11.04 59.23 -25.76
N ALA A 9 11.53 58.12 -25.22
CA ALA A 9 10.70 56.94 -24.97
C ALA A 9 10.03 57.12 -23.60
N SER A 10 8.73 57.37 -23.65
CA SER A 10 7.84 57.58 -22.50
C SER A 10 7.83 56.35 -21.59
N ALA A 11 8.21 56.55 -20.32
CA ALA A 11 8.11 55.56 -19.26
C ALA A 11 6.63 55.32 -18.91
N THR A 12 6.05 54.26 -19.46
CA THR A 12 4.74 53.76 -19.02
C THR A 12 4.90 53.14 -17.63
N ARG A 13 4.38 53.86 -16.61
CA ARG A 13 4.27 53.39 -15.22
C ARG A 13 3.49 52.08 -15.16
N ARG A 14 4.16 51.00 -14.76
CA ARG A 14 3.50 49.76 -14.34
C ARG A 14 2.70 50.03 -13.05
N PRO A 15 1.41 49.72 -12.97
CA PRO A 15 0.69 49.78 -11.71
C PRO A 15 1.24 48.72 -10.75
N ALA A 16 1.46 49.14 -9.50
CA ALA A 16 1.87 48.27 -8.41
C ALA A 16 0.78 47.22 -8.14
N LEU A 17 1.08 45.95 -8.39
CA LEU A 17 0.28 44.85 -7.90
C LEU A 17 0.47 44.77 -6.38
N GLN A 18 -0.60 45.09 -5.65
CA GLN A 18 -0.65 44.94 -4.21
C GLN A 18 -0.58 43.44 -3.84
N PRO A 19 0.10 43.06 -2.75
CA PRO A 19 0.06 41.69 -2.26
C PRO A 19 -1.32 41.44 -1.65
N LEU A 20 -2.12 40.60 -2.32
CA LEU A 20 -3.32 40.02 -1.73
C LEU A 20 -2.89 39.09 -0.59
N ALA A 21 -2.90 39.63 0.63
CA ALA A 21 -2.86 38.87 1.85
C ALA A 21 -4.10 37.97 1.93
N CYS A 22 -4.01 36.75 1.41
CA CYS A 22 -4.94 35.68 1.75
C CYS A 22 -4.54 35.10 3.11
N ALA A 23 -4.77 35.87 4.17
CA ALA A 23 -4.86 35.36 5.53
C ALA A 23 -6.20 34.62 5.68
N GLY A 24 -6.33 33.48 5.02
CA GLY A 24 -7.40 32.52 5.21
C GLY A 24 -6.81 31.32 5.94
N THR A 25 -6.98 31.29 7.26
CA THR A 25 -6.80 30.09 8.06
C THR A 25 -7.75 29.02 7.52
N LEU A 26 -7.23 28.16 6.64
CA LEU A 26 -7.87 26.91 6.24
C LEU A 26 -7.91 26.01 7.47
N ARG A 27 -8.93 26.26 8.30
CA ARG A 27 -9.44 25.31 9.28
C ARG A 27 -9.97 24.14 8.46
N THR A 28 -9.14 23.12 8.25
CA THR A 28 -9.64 21.85 7.74
C THR A 28 -10.74 21.40 8.70
N PRO A 29 -11.96 21.13 8.23
CA PRO A 29 -12.92 20.45 9.07
C PRO A 29 -12.28 19.10 9.42
N ASP A 30 -12.11 18.88 10.71
CA ASP A 30 -11.77 17.60 11.32
C ASP A 30 -12.65 16.54 10.64
N ALA A 31 -12.08 15.83 9.67
CA ALA A 31 -12.71 14.71 9.01
C ALA A 31 -12.73 13.58 10.03
N ALA A 32 -13.67 13.72 10.96
CA ALA A 32 -14.04 12.73 11.94
C ALA A 32 -14.45 11.47 11.17
N VAL A 33 -13.48 10.57 11.03
CA VAL A 33 -13.74 9.19 10.60
C VAL A 33 -14.85 8.68 11.52
N PRO A 34 -16.00 8.25 11.00
CA PRO A 34 -17.07 7.76 11.86
C PRO A 34 -16.53 6.60 12.68
N ARG A 35 -16.34 6.84 13.98
CA ARG A 35 -16.04 5.79 14.95
C ARG A 35 -17.25 4.88 15.00
N PHE A 36 -17.16 3.72 14.36
CA PHE A 36 -18.14 2.65 14.46
C PHE A 36 -18.08 2.08 15.89
N THR A 37 -18.64 2.83 16.84
CA THR A 37 -18.84 2.37 18.22
C THR A 37 -20.12 1.57 18.24
N ALA A 38 -20.02 0.28 17.96
CA ALA A 38 -21.09 -0.64 18.27
C ALA A 38 -21.36 -0.58 19.78
N PRO A 39 -22.62 -0.45 20.24
CA PRO A 39 -22.92 -0.46 21.66
C PRO A 39 -22.55 -1.83 22.24
N VAL A 40 -21.70 -1.82 23.27
CA VAL A 40 -21.45 -2.99 24.12
C VAL A 40 -22.76 -3.30 24.84
N ARG A 41 -23.53 -4.25 24.31
CA ARG A 41 -24.69 -4.81 25.01
C ARG A 41 -24.17 -5.57 26.23
N HIS A 42 -24.36 -5.01 27.42
CA HIS A 42 -24.29 -5.76 28.66
C HIS A 42 -25.47 -6.74 28.70
N ALA A 43 -25.22 -7.98 28.31
CA ALA A 43 -26.15 -9.08 28.53
C ALA A 43 -26.11 -9.47 30.02
N GLY A 44 -27.17 -9.12 30.74
CA GLY A 44 -27.49 -9.69 32.05
C GLY A 44 -27.77 -11.20 31.94
N GLY A 45 -27.38 -11.93 32.98
CA GLY A 45 -27.25 -13.38 32.99
C GLY A 45 -28.52 -14.20 33.22
N GLY A 46 -28.31 -15.52 33.18
CA GLY A 46 -29.24 -16.53 33.72
C GLY A 46 -29.43 -17.74 32.79
N GLY A 47 -28.92 -18.91 33.20
CA GLY A 47 -29.35 -20.21 32.64
C GLY A 47 -28.23 -21.22 32.44
N GLY A 48 -27.94 -22.01 33.48
CA GLY A 48 -26.98 -23.11 33.41
C GLY A 48 -27.49 -24.28 32.57
N ALA A 49 -26.73 -24.63 31.54
CA ALA A 49 -26.82 -25.91 30.86
C ALA A 49 -25.41 -26.53 30.85
N LYS A 50 -25.20 -27.56 31.70
CA LYS A 50 -23.99 -28.37 31.68
C LYS A 50 -23.98 -29.19 30.40
N SER A 51 -23.32 -28.70 29.35
CA SER A 51 -22.89 -29.55 28.23
C SER A 51 -21.41 -29.88 28.41
N GLY A 52 -21.12 -31.17 28.59
CA GLY A 52 -19.76 -31.73 28.59
C GLY A 52 -19.14 -31.70 27.20
N GLY A 53 -19.12 -30.52 26.58
CA GLY A 53 -18.50 -30.30 25.28
C GLY A 53 -16.98 -30.18 25.43
N LYS A 54 -16.27 -31.21 24.99
CA LYS A 54 -14.82 -31.23 24.80
C LYS A 54 -14.40 -29.92 24.13
N LYS A 55 -13.67 -29.04 24.84
CA LYS A 55 -13.19 -27.75 24.30
C LYS A 55 -12.50 -28.02 22.96
N PRO A 56 -12.90 -27.35 21.85
CA PRO A 56 -12.28 -27.59 20.56
C PRO A 56 -10.80 -27.19 20.64
N LYS A 57 -9.90 -28.17 20.47
CA LYS A 57 -8.46 -27.93 20.32
C LYS A 57 -8.26 -26.96 19.16
N ARG A 58 -7.74 -25.75 19.42
CA ARG A 58 -7.29 -24.85 18.36
C ARG A 58 -6.08 -25.50 17.67
N LYS A 59 -6.28 -26.11 16.50
CA LYS A 59 -5.18 -26.53 15.63
C LYS A 59 -4.50 -25.27 15.09
N GLY A 60 -3.20 -25.17 15.28
CA GLY A 60 -2.39 -23.99 15.00
C GLY A 60 -2.01 -23.82 13.52
N GLY A 61 -1.70 -22.58 13.16
CA GLY A 61 -0.96 -22.21 11.94
C GLY A 61 -1.76 -22.24 10.64
N GLY A 62 -1.81 -23.41 9.98
CA GLY A 62 -2.37 -23.56 8.64
C GLY A 62 -3.87 -23.30 8.57
N ASP A 63 -4.63 -23.88 9.51
CA ASP A 63 -6.09 -23.69 9.60
C ASP A 63 -6.47 -22.23 9.92
N ALA A 64 -5.59 -21.47 10.59
CA ALA A 64 -5.86 -20.06 10.88
C ALA A 64 -5.79 -19.19 9.63
N MET A 65 -4.79 -19.42 8.75
CA MET A 65 -4.67 -18.69 7.49
C MET A 65 -5.82 -19.04 6.54
N ASP A 66 -6.16 -20.32 6.41
CA ASP A 66 -7.29 -20.77 5.58
C ASP A 66 -8.62 -20.20 6.06
N ARG A 67 -8.84 -20.17 7.38
CA ARG A 67 -10.01 -19.49 7.97
C ARG A 67 -10.02 -18.01 7.66
N LEU A 68 -8.88 -17.32 7.72
CA LEU A 68 -8.77 -15.90 7.40
C LEU A 68 -9.09 -15.65 5.92
N LEU A 69 -8.50 -16.42 5.02
CA LEU A 69 -8.78 -16.33 3.58
C LEU A 69 -10.27 -16.59 3.29
N SER A 70 -10.87 -17.59 3.94
CA SER A 70 -12.31 -17.88 3.83
C SER A 70 -13.19 -16.71 4.32
N LEU A 71 -12.74 -16.00 5.36
CA LEU A 71 -13.43 -14.81 5.87
C LEU A 71 -13.30 -13.66 4.87
N CYS A 72 -12.09 -13.42 4.36
CA CYS A 72 -11.80 -12.36 3.40
C CYS A 72 -12.62 -12.52 2.11
N LYS A 73 -12.74 -13.74 1.60
CA LYS A 73 -13.59 -14.05 0.43
C LYS A 73 -15.07 -13.83 0.73
N ARG A 74 -15.59 -14.42 1.82
CA ARG A 74 -17.03 -14.31 2.18
C ARG A 74 -17.48 -12.89 2.51
N ARG A 75 -16.59 -12.07 3.10
CA ARG A 75 -16.90 -10.70 3.50
C ARG A 75 -16.44 -9.66 2.48
N GLY A 76 -16.00 -10.04 1.28
CA GLY A 76 -15.65 -9.07 0.25
C GLY A 76 -14.47 -8.15 0.59
N PHE A 77 -13.40 -8.73 1.15
CA PHE A 77 -12.13 -8.03 1.32
C PHE A 77 -11.23 -8.21 0.10
N VAL A 78 -10.78 -9.44 -0.17
CA VAL A 78 -9.82 -9.74 -1.23
C VAL A 78 -10.26 -10.99 -1.99
N PHE A 79 -10.19 -10.91 -3.32
CA PHE A 79 -10.45 -11.99 -4.25
C PHE A 79 -9.20 -12.25 -5.11
N PRO A 80 -8.91 -13.50 -5.48
CA PRO A 80 -7.88 -13.76 -6.48
C PRO A 80 -8.32 -13.14 -7.81
N GLY A 81 -7.38 -12.53 -8.53
CA GLY A 81 -7.71 -11.89 -9.80
C GLY A 81 -8.17 -12.93 -10.82
N SER A 82 -9.17 -12.58 -11.62
CA SER A 82 -9.75 -13.50 -12.62
C SER A 82 -10.22 -14.85 -12.04
N ASP A 83 -10.78 -14.86 -10.83
CA ASP A 83 -11.24 -16.08 -10.12
C ASP A 83 -12.16 -16.96 -11.00
N ILE A 84 -13.07 -16.32 -11.74
CA ILE A 84 -14.00 -17.02 -12.65
C ILE A 84 -13.34 -17.67 -13.87
N TYR A 85 -12.07 -17.33 -14.16
CA TYR A 85 -11.30 -17.86 -15.30
C TYR A 85 -10.13 -18.75 -14.86
N GLY A 86 -10.17 -19.28 -13.63
CA GLY A 86 -9.13 -20.17 -13.11
C GLY A 86 -8.03 -19.46 -12.32
N GLY A 87 -8.17 -18.17 -12.07
CA GLY A 87 -7.27 -17.40 -11.22
C GLY A 87 -5.96 -17.00 -11.91
N LEU A 88 -5.58 -15.74 -11.78
CA LEU A 88 -4.29 -15.24 -12.21
C LEU A 88 -3.36 -15.19 -11.01
N ALA A 89 -2.34 -16.05 -11.00
CA ALA A 89 -1.31 -16.01 -9.99
C ALA A 89 -0.69 -14.59 -9.96
N THR A 90 -0.54 -14.01 -8.77
CA THR A 90 0.01 -12.68 -8.47
C THR A 90 -0.93 -11.48 -8.56
N SER A 91 -2.17 -11.62 -9.04
CA SER A 91 -3.14 -10.51 -9.02
C SER A 91 -4.29 -10.74 -8.04
N TYR A 92 -4.81 -9.65 -7.49
CA TYR A 92 -5.90 -9.66 -6.52
C TYR A 92 -6.82 -8.46 -6.70
N ASP A 93 -8.12 -8.70 -6.57
CA ASP A 93 -9.16 -7.69 -6.62
C ASP A 93 -9.69 -7.38 -5.22
N TYR A 94 -9.81 -6.10 -4.90
CA TYR A 94 -10.35 -5.65 -3.61
C TYR A 94 -11.87 -5.47 -3.69
N GLY A 95 -12.60 -6.18 -2.82
CA GLY A 95 -14.04 -6.02 -2.68
C GLY A 95 -14.43 -4.71 -1.95
N PRO A 96 -15.73 -4.47 -1.70
CA PRO A 96 -16.20 -3.21 -1.10
C PRO A 96 -15.52 -2.87 0.23
N HIS A 97 -15.39 -3.87 1.12
CA HIS A 97 -14.74 -3.68 2.40
C HIS A 97 -13.21 -3.62 2.27
N GLY A 98 -12.62 -4.35 1.32
CA GLY A 98 -11.19 -4.28 1.03
C GLY A 98 -10.76 -2.93 0.47
N ALA A 99 -11.54 -2.36 -0.43
CA ALA A 99 -11.29 -1.04 -1.03
C ALA A 99 -11.36 0.07 0.03
N GLN A 100 -12.37 0.05 0.90
CA GLN A 100 -12.47 0.99 2.01
C GLN A 100 -11.32 0.82 3.01
N LEU A 101 -10.94 -0.42 3.33
CA LEU A 101 -9.81 -0.70 4.21
C LEU A 101 -8.50 -0.16 3.63
N LYS A 102 -8.23 -0.46 2.36
CA LYS A 102 -7.05 0.05 1.64
C LYS A 102 -7.00 1.58 1.69
N LYS A 103 -8.12 2.24 1.35
CA LYS A 103 -8.24 3.70 1.43
C LYS A 103 -7.95 4.23 2.83
N ASN A 104 -8.57 3.67 3.87
CA ASN A 104 -8.37 4.11 5.24
C ASN A 104 -6.92 3.98 5.71
N VAL A 105 -6.24 2.91 5.30
CA VAL A 105 -4.82 2.70 5.60
C VAL A 105 -3.95 3.72 4.87
N THR A 106 -4.17 3.91 3.57
CA THR A 106 -3.44 4.91 2.77
C THR A 106 -3.66 6.33 3.30
N ASP A 107 -4.90 6.72 3.60
CA ASP A 107 -5.24 8.04 4.14
C ASP A 107 -4.59 8.30 5.50
N LYS A 108 -4.52 7.26 6.35
CA LYS A 108 -3.86 7.37 7.66
C LYS A 108 -2.36 7.53 7.49
N TRP A 109 -1.74 6.73 6.62
CA TRP A 109 -0.33 6.84 6.31
C TRP A 109 0.01 8.23 5.75
N TRP A 110 -0.80 8.72 4.80
CA TRP A 110 -0.61 10.02 4.19
C TRP A 110 -0.65 11.17 5.21
N ARG A 111 -1.66 11.17 6.08
CA ARG A 111 -1.78 12.14 7.18
C ARG A 111 -0.58 12.09 8.13
N ASP A 112 -0.18 10.90 8.55
CA ASP A 112 0.84 10.74 9.59
C ASP A 112 2.25 11.06 9.10
N PHE A 113 2.56 10.77 7.84
CA PHE A 113 3.91 10.87 7.27
C PHE A 113 4.09 12.05 6.32
N VAL A 114 3.08 12.43 5.54
CA VAL A 114 3.20 13.51 4.56
C VAL A 114 2.68 14.82 5.15
N GLU A 115 1.45 14.85 5.67
CA GLU A 115 0.83 16.12 6.11
C GLU A 115 1.36 16.60 7.46
N ARG A 116 1.62 15.69 8.40
CA ARG A 116 2.04 16.05 9.77
C ARG A 116 3.52 16.41 9.88
N ARG A 117 4.35 15.94 8.95
CA ARG A 117 5.80 16.15 8.94
C ARG A 117 6.14 17.32 8.02
N ARG A 118 6.96 18.25 8.50
CA ARG A 118 7.32 19.47 7.72
C ARG A 118 8.43 19.20 6.70
N GLU A 119 9.14 18.10 6.87
CA GLU A 119 10.25 17.65 6.04
C GLU A 119 9.82 16.83 4.81
N CYS A 120 8.53 16.48 4.71
CA CYS A 120 8.01 15.65 3.61
C CYS A 120 7.18 16.49 2.64
N THR A 121 7.36 16.23 1.34
CA THR A 121 6.60 16.88 0.26
C THR A 121 5.85 15.82 -0.55
N ALA A 122 4.58 16.08 -0.84
CA ALA A 122 3.77 15.23 -1.70
C ALA A 122 4.28 15.28 -3.15
N LEU A 123 4.48 14.11 -3.75
CA LEU A 123 4.84 13.97 -5.16
C LEU A 123 4.03 12.83 -5.77
N ASP A 124 3.52 13.06 -6.98
CA ASP A 124 2.86 12.03 -7.79
C ASP A 124 3.60 11.94 -9.14
N THR A 125 4.08 10.75 -9.49
CA THR A 125 4.92 10.51 -10.67
C THR A 125 4.30 9.47 -11.60
N SER A 126 4.67 9.52 -12.87
CA SER A 126 4.21 8.53 -13.85
C SER A 126 4.82 7.15 -13.59
N ILE A 127 4.01 6.10 -13.70
CA ILE A 127 4.46 4.70 -13.60
C ILE A 127 5.36 4.34 -14.79
N ILE A 128 5.03 4.84 -15.99
CA ILE A 128 5.85 4.63 -17.18
C ILE A 128 6.96 5.67 -17.19
N MET A 129 8.21 5.19 -17.25
CA MET A 129 9.43 6.00 -17.18
C MET A 129 10.37 5.66 -18.33
N ALA A 130 11.24 6.60 -18.69
CA ALA A 130 12.26 6.39 -19.72
C ALA A 130 13.28 5.31 -19.28
N PRO A 131 13.76 4.43 -20.19
CA PRO A 131 14.72 3.36 -19.87
C PRO A 131 16.00 3.84 -19.17
N ALA A 132 16.47 5.05 -19.50
CA ALA A 132 17.67 5.65 -18.90
C ALA A 132 17.57 5.79 -17.38
N VAL A 133 16.37 5.97 -16.82
CA VAL A 133 16.17 6.07 -15.36
C VAL A 133 16.43 4.73 -14.67
N TRP A 134 16.00 3.63 -15.30
CA TRP A 134 16.23 2.27 -14.79
C TRP A 134 17.69 1.86 -14.88
N GLN A 135 18.40 2.31 -15.91
CA GLN A 135 19.85 2.12 -16.05
C GLN A 135 20.60 2.93 -14.98
N ALA A 136 20.30 4.22 -14.83
CA ALA A 136 20.98 5.09 -13.87
C ALA A 136 20.77 4.65 -12.41
N SER A 137 19.60 4.08 -12.10
CA SER A 137 19.31 3.53 -10.77
C SER A 137 19.88 2.12 -10.54
N GLY A 138 20.48 1.49 -11.56
CA GLY A 138 21.04 0.14 -11.47
C GLY A 138 19.99 -0.97 -11.38
N HIS A 139 18.70 -0.68 -11.60
CA HIS A 139 17.64 -1.69 -11.58
C HIS A 139 17.81 -2.71 -12.71
N VAL A 140 18.32 -2.28 -13.87
CA VAL A 140 18.51 -3.18 -15.03
C VAL A 140 19.50 -4.30 -14.72
N ASP A 141 20.56 -4.01 -13.97
CA ASP A 141 21.64 -4.99 -13.71
C ASP A 141 21.41 -5.79 -12.43
N ASN A 142 20.76 -5.20 -11.41
CA ASN A 142 20.72 -5.78 -10.06
C ASN A 142 19.34 -6.29 -9.62
N PHE A 143 18.24 -5.83 -10.22
CA PHE A 143 16.89 -6.24 -9.81
C PHE A 143 16.50 -7.58 -10.46
N ILE A 144 17.25 -8.63 -10.14
CA ILE A 144 17.07 -9.99 -10.65
C ILE A 144 16.94 -10.99 -9.50
N ASP A 145 15.94 -11.87 -9.58
CA ASP A 145 15.83 -13.04 -8.71
C ASP A 145 16.47 -14.25 -9.41
N PRO A 146 17.32 -15.06 -8.76
CA PRO A 146 17.84 -16.29 -9.36
C PRO A 146 16.74 -17.35 -9.48
N LEU A 147 16.47 -17.81 -10.72
CA LEU A 147 15.55 -18.92 -10.98
C LEU A 147 16.29 -20.19 -11.36
N VAL A 148 15.82 -21.32 -10.82
CA VAL A 148 16.27 -22.68 -11.18
C VAL A 148 15.13 -23.39 -11.90
N GLU A 149 15.47 -24.14 -12.95
CA GLU A 149 14.53 -24.92 -13.75
C GLU A 149 14.79 -26.42 -13.56
N CYS A 150 13.74 -27.17 -13.22
CA CYS A 150 13.80 -28.62 -13.22
C CYS A 150 13.72 -29.13 -14.66
N ARG A 151 14.74 -29.85 -15.13
CA ARG A 151 14.82 -30.36 -16.52
C ARG A 151 13.76 -31.40 -16.88
N GLU A 152 13.15 -32.05 -15.89
CA GLU A 152 12.15 -33.11 -16.11
C GLU A 152 10.73 -32.53 -16.18
N CYS A 153 10.39 -31.58 -15.30
CA CYS A 153 9.05 -30.99 -15.25
C CYS A 153 8.94 -29.57 -15.81
N ASN A 154 10.05 -28.98 -16.29
CA ASN A 154 10.16 -27.60 -16.78
C ASN A 154 9.57 -26.54 -15.83
N ARG A 155 9.48 -26.87 -14.53
CA ARG A 155 9.01 -25.94 -13.53
C ARG A 155 10.14 -25.03 -13.11
N ARG A 156 9.88 -23.73 -13.17
CA ARG A 156 10.79 -22.68 -12.69
C ARG A 156 10.41 -22.28 -11.27
N VAL A 157 11.40 -22.24 -10.42
CA VAL A 157 11.27 -21.93 -9.00
C VAL A 157 12.40 -21.00 -8.61
N ARG A 158 12.15 -20.08 -7.68
CA ARG A 158 13.22 -19.21 -7.20
C ARG A 158 14.19 -20.01 -6.33
N ALA A 159 15.48 -19.80 -6.55
CA ALA A 159 16.55 -20.57 -5.91
C ALA A 159 16.56 -20.39 -4.38
N ASP A 160 16.33 -19.15 -3.92
CA ASP A 160 16.27 -18.80 -2.51
C ASP A 160 15.19 -19.60 -1.77
N LYS A 161 13.98 -19.68 -2.33
CA LYS A 161 12.86 -20.42 -1.72
C LYS A 161 13.10 -21.92 -1.67
N LEU A 162 13.80 -22.47 -2.66
CA LEU A 162 14.18 -23.89 -2.62
C LEU A 162 15.18 -24.17 -1.51
N LEU A 163 16.19 -23.31 -1.34
CA LEU A 163 17.20 -23.45 -0.28
C LEU A 163 16.56 -23.28 1.09
N GLU A 164 15.69 -22.29 1.27
CA GLU A 164 14.91 -22.11 2.52
C GLU A 164 14.10 -23.37 2.87
N GLN A 165 13.42 -23.97 1.88
CA GLN A 165 12.67 -25.21 2.09
C GLN A 165 13.58 -26.40 2.45
N HIS A 166 14.74 -26.50 1.82
CA HIS A 166 15.73 -27.53 2.11
C HIS A 166 16.30 -27.38 3.53
N HIS A 167 16.65 -26.16 3.94
CA HIS A 167 17.18 -25.89 5.29
C HIS A 167 16.10 -26.14 6.35
N ALA A 168 14.86 -25.70 6.12
CA ALA A 168 13.73 -25.95 7.01
C ALA A 168 13.41 -27.45 7.15
N ALA A 169 13.64 -28.25 6.11
CA ALA A 169 13.46 -29.70 6.15
C ALA A 169 14.63 -30.44 6.80
N SER A 170 15.85 -29.89 6.70
CA SER A 170 17.09 -30.51 7.19
C SER A 170 17.44 -30.12 8.63
N GLY A 171 16.84 -29.06 9.17
CA GLY A 171 17.08 -28.60 10.55
C GLY A 171 18.39 -27.83 10.74
N ASP A 172 19.07 -27.49 9.65
CA ASP A 172 20.32 -26.72 9.66
C ASP A 172 19.98 -25.23 9.52
N ASP A 173 19.85 -24.53 10.65
CA ASP A 173 19.76 -23.06 10.71
C ASP A 173 21.13 -22.43 10.41
N ALA A 174 21.67 -22.65 9.21
CA ALA A 174 22.83 -21.93 8.72
C ALA A 174 22.38 -20.58 8.16
N GLY A 175 22.13 -19.63 9.08
CA GLY A 175 22.19 -18.22 8.74
C GLY A 175 23.59 -17.89 8.22
N ALA A 176 23.75 -17.79 6.91
CA ALA A 176 24.96 -17.29 6.29
C ALA A 176 24.63 -15.98 5.60
N ALA A 177 25.02 -14.90 6.28
CA ALA A 177 25.13 -13.56 5.76
C ALA A 177 25.97 -13.52 4.47
N ALA A 178 25.48 -12.79 3.48
CA ALA A 178 26.23 -11.88 2.62
C ALA A 178 25.22 -11.08 1.77
#